data_AF-X0ZFB2-F1
#
_entry.id   AF-X0ZFB2-F1
#
_cell.length_a   1.000
_cell.length_b   1.000
_cell.length_c   1.000
_cell.angle_alpha   90.00
_cell.angle_beta   90.00
_cell.angle_gamma   90.00
#
_symmetry.space_group_name_H-M   'P 1'
#
loop_
_entity.id
_entity.type
_entity.pdbx_description
1 polymer ?
#
loop_
_entity_poly.entity_id
_entity_poly.type
_entity_poly.pdbx_seq_one_letter_code
_entity_poly.pdbx_strand_id
1 'polypeptide(L)'
;NFEDSTTIHYRPKSQLHVLKSKGYGIQMSLADNLEPDDLILMFDNEALASLEKLTVDVLRRDPRMVSDVLRTKSWVEALNEGLRTTQHSFSEALAELQKLGSNIKTSATIYNWSRELVIGPQNLQDIVRIGKLYDDEYIQKQFRKITTSVKKVRRIHSVVRKGLERTLARRYFGYSGKEKTSPVVANMNIYWEDFVERVSAKTTTPR
;
A
#
# COMPACT_ATOMS: atom_id res chain seq x y z
N ASN A 1 -2.88 -23.69 -10.46
CA ASN A 1 -4.31 -23.93 -10.78
C ASN A 1 -5.13 -23.66 -9.54
N PHE A 2 -6.09 -22.74 -9.55
CA PHE A 2 -6.91 -22.50 -8.35
C PHE A 2 -8.00 -23.57 -8.22
N GLU A 3 -8.53 -23.78 -7.01
CA GLU A 3 -9.60 -24.79 -6.74
C GLU A 3 -10.88 -24.55 -7.56
N ASP A 4 -11.12 -23.32 -8.02
CA ASP A 4 -12.25 -22.94 -8.88
C ASP A 4 -11.96 -23.11 -10.38
N SER A 5 -10.91 -23.86 -10.75
CA SER A 5 -10.41 -24.05 -12.13
C SER A 5 -9.94 -22.77 -12.84
N THR A 6 -9.94 -21.62 -12.16
CA THR A 6 -9.26 -20.42 -12.68
C THR A 6 -7.75 -20.66 -12.59
N THR A 7 -6.99 -20.22 -13.59
CA THR A 7 -5.52 -20.21 -13.51
C THR A 7 -5.07 -18.77 -13.69
N ILE A 8 -4.36 -18.23 -12.70
CA ILE A 8 -3.76 -16.92 -12.79
C ILE A 8 -2.27 -17.13 -12.99
N HIS A 9 -1.78 -16.64 -14.12
CA HIS A 9 -0.39 -16.72 -14.50
C HIS A 9 0.34 -15.48 -13.98
N TYR A 10 1.34 -15.67 -13.13
CA TYR A 10 2.21 -14.61 -12.66
C TYR A 10 3.64 -14.87 -13.10
N ARG A 11 4.45 -13.81 -13.16
CA ARG A 11 5.88 -13.98 -13.37
C ARG A 11 6.51 -14.48 -12.06
N PRO A 12 7.53 -15.36 -12.11
CA PRO A 12 8.25 -15.89 -10.94
C PRO A 12 8.63 -14.81 -9.89
N LYS A 13 9.06 -13.64 -10.39
CA LYS A 13 9.51 -12.49 -9.59
C LYS A 13 8.41 -11.47 -9.27
N SER A 14 7.15 -11.76 -9.56
CA SER A 14 6.03 -10.88 -9.19
C SER A 14 5.88 -10.85 -7.67
N GLN A 15 5.72 -9.65 -7.11
CA GLN A 15 5.35 -9.48 -5.72
C GLN A 15 3.83 -9.53 -5.57
N LEU A 16 3.35 -10.37 -4.65
CA LEU A 16 1.93 -10.61 -4.41
C LEU A 16 1.62 -10.41 -2.92
N HIS A 17 0.42 -9.92 -2.62
CA HIS A 17 -0.09 -9.96 -1.27
C HIS A 17 -0.59 -11.37 -0.94
N VAL A 18 -0.08 -11.93 0.15
CA VAL A 18 -0.32 -13.31 0.55
C VAL A 18 -0.75 -13.33 2.01
N LEU A 19 -1.80 -14.10 2.30
CA LEU A 19 -2.12 -14.53 3.65
C LEU A 19 -1.55 -15.94 3.85
N LYS A 20 -0.51 -16.06 4.68
CA LYS A 20 0.17 -17.34 4.92
C LYS A 20 -0.74 -18.30 5.68
N SER A 21 -0.72 -19.57 5.29
CA SER A 21 -1.40 -20.65 6.04
C SER A 21 -0.77 -20.85 7.42
N LYS A 22 0.57 -20.78 7.48
CA LYS A 22 1.39 -20.88 8.70
C LYS A 22 1.92 -19.51 9.09
N GLY A 23 1.04 -18.65 9.59
CA GLY A 23 1.43 -17.34 10.10
C GLY A 23 0.24 -16.39 10.21
N TYR A 24 0.34 -15.42 11.10
CA TYR A 24 -0.67 -14.37 11.20
C TYR A 24 -0.20 -13.15 10.40
N GLY A 25 -0.86 -12.85 9.29
CA GLY A 25 -0.72 -11.55 8.62
C GLY A 25 -0.74 -11.60 7.10
N ILE A 26 -1.18 -10.49 6.51
CA ILE A 26 -1.03 -10.22 5.08
C ILE A 26 0.40 -9.76 4.88
N GLN A 27 1.14 -10.40 3.97
CA GLN A 27 2.50 -10.02 3.66
C GLN A 27 2.76 -9.99 2.17
N MET A 28 3.77 -9.23 1.75
CA MET A 28 4.27 -9.28 0.39
C MET A 28 5.21 -10.47 0.26
N SER A 29 4.94 -11.37 -0.70
CA SER A 29 5.81 -12.49 -1.03
C SER A 29 6.07 -12.52 -2.53
N LEU A 30 7.22 -13.07 -2.92
CA LEU A 30 7.46 -13.39 -4.33
C LEU A 30 6.62 -14.61 -4.72
N ALA A 31 6.18 -14.65 -5.98
CA ALA A 31 5.43 -15.80 -6.49
C ALA A 31 6.22 -17.13 -6.34
N ASP A 32 7.55 -17.09 -6.45
CA ASP A 32 8.42 -18.26 -6.22
C ASP A 32 8.53 -18.69 -4.74
N ASN A 33 8.11 -17.84 -3.80
CA ASN A 33 8.16 -18.10 -2.35
C ASN A 33 6.78 -18.48 -1.78
N LEU A 34 5.84 -18.85 -2.65
CA LEU A 34 4.52 -19.32 -2.24
C LEU A 34 4.61 -20.79 -1.81
N GLU A 35 4.04 -21.09 -0.66
CA GLU A 35 3.90 -22.45 -0.14
C GLU A 35 2.49 -22.97 -0.43
N PRO A 36 2.29 -24.29 -0.53
CA PRO A 36 0.94 -24.85 -0.58
C PRO A 36 0.05 -24.30 0.53
N ASP A 37 -1.23 -24.11 0.22
CA ASP A 37 -2.26 -23.53 1.10
C ASP A 37 -2.10 -22.02 1.39
N ASP A 38 -1.08 -21.37 0.86
CA ASP A 38 -1.03 -19.90 0.87
C ASP A 38 -2.18 -19.33 0.04
N LEU A 39 -2.76 -18.26 0.57
CA LEU A 39 -3.83 -17.53 -0.09
C LEU A 39 -3.28 -16.27 -0.74
N ILE A 40 -3.31 -16.23 -2.07
CA ILE A 40 -3.05 -15.01 -2.83
C ILE A 40 -4.26 -14.11 -2.69
N LEU A 41 -4.04 -12.89 -2.21
CA LEU A 41 -5.07 -11.88 -2.10
C LEU A 41 -5.14 -11.06 -3.39
N MET A 42 -6.35 -10.86 -3.86
CA MET A 42 -6.67 -10.01 -4.99
C MET A 42 -7.50 -8.84 -4.48
N PHE A 43 -7.08 -7.62 -4.82
CA PHE A 43 -7.81 -6.40 -4.47
C PHE A 43 -8.48 -5.88 -5.75
N ASP A 44 -9.78 -5.65 -5.72
CA ASP A 44 -10.57 -5.28 -6.90
C ASP A 44 -10.40 -6.26 -8.09
N ASN A 45 -10.29 -7.55 -7.79
CA ASN A 45 -10.00 -8.60 -8.77
C ASN A 45 -8.63 -8.46 -9.48
N GLU A 46 -7.73 -7.66 -8.94
CA GLU A 46 -6.35 -7.53 -9.40
C GLU A 46 -5.37 -8.07 -8.34
N ALA A 47 -4.56 -9.07 -8.71
CA ALA A 47 -3.55 -9.64 -7.81
C ALA A 47 -2.33 -8.74 -7.57
N LEU A 48 -2.10 -7.78 -8.48
CA LEU A 48 -1.01 -6.80 -8.39
C LEU A 48 -1.44 -5.48 -7.76
N ALA A 49 -2.74 -5.31 -7.48
CA ALA A 49 -3.21 -4.17 -6.72
C ALA A 49 -2.70 -4.26 -5.27
N SER A 50 -2.46 -3.11 -4.66
CA SER A 50 -1.95 -3.03 -3.30
C SER A 50 -3.05 -2.71 -2.30
N LEU A 51 -2.89 -3.20 -1.07
CA LEU A 51 -3.78 -2.84 0.03
C LEU A 51 -3.73 -1.33 0.31
N GLU A 52 -2.58 -0.70 0.06
CA GLU A 52 -2.37 0.75 0.13
C GLU A 52 -3.31 1.47 -0.83
N LYS A 53 -3.35 1.05 -2.11
CA LYS A 53 -4.24 1.61 -3.14
C LYS A 53 -5.71 1.42 -2.74
N LEU A 54 -6.11 0.20 -2.35
CA LEU A 54 -7.47 -0.06 -1.88
C LEU A 54 -7.85 0.89 -0.73
N THR A 55 -6.94 1.07 0.24
CA THR A 55 -7.19 1.95 1.38
C THR A 55 -7.41 3.39 0.95
N VAL A 56 -6.55 3.90 0.06
CA VAL A 56 -6.66 5.26 -0.46
C VAL A 56 -7.97 5.44 -1.24
N ASP A 57 -8.35 4.45 -2.06
CA ASP A 57 -9.57 4.51 -2.86
C ASP A 57 -10.85 4.51 -2.02
N VAL A 58 -10.91 3.68 -0.98
CA VAL A 58 -12.04 3.69 -0.03
C VAL A 58 -12.08 5.03 0.71
N LEU A 59 -10.95 5.50 1.24
CA LEU A 59 -10.90 6.77 1.97
C LEU A 59 -11.32 7.97 1.11
N ARG A 60 -11.06 7.94 -0.19
CA ARG A 60 -11.43 9.03 -1.10
C ARG A 60 -12.94 9.22 -1.25
N ARG A 61 -13.75 8.20 -0.91
CA ARG A 61 -15.21 8.26 -0.97
C ARG A 61 -15.82 9.08 0.17
N ASP A 62 -15.10 9.25 1.29
CA ASP A 62 -15.57 10.06 2.42
C ASP A 62 -15.10 11.52 2.26
N PRO A 63 -16.00 12.51 2.19
CA PRO A 63 -15.65 13.92 2.02
C PRO A 63 -14.65 14.45 3.07
N ARG A 64 -14.67 13.91 4.28
CA ARG A 64 -13.77 14.32 5.38
C ARG A 64 -12.32 13.88 5.16
N MET A 65 -12.09 12.93 4.26
CA MET A 65 -10.78 12.34 3.98
C MET A 65 -10.20 12.79 2.65
N VAL A 66 -10.98 13.39 1.76
CA VAL A 66 -10.53 13.84 0.43
C VAL A 66 -9.28 14.72 0.52
N SER A 67 -9.27 15.72 1.41
CA SER A 67 -8.10 16.61 1.55
C SER A 67 -6.86 15.87 2.04
N ASP A 68 -7.01 14.91 2.95
CA ASP A 68 -5.89 14.11 3.45
C ASP A 68 -5.35 13.16 2.38
N VAL A 69 -6.23 12.55 1.58
CA VAL A 69 -5.86 11.69 0.45
C VAL A 69 -5.12 12.49 -0.61
N LEU A 70 -5.62 13.66 -1.01
CA LEU A 70 -4.96 14.51 -2.01
C LEU A 70 -3.57 14.96 -1.56
N ARG A 71 -3.43 15.41 -0.30
CA ARG A 71 -2.11 15.77 0.26
C ARG A 71 -1.17 14.57 0.34
N THR A 72 -1.71 13.38 0.58
CA THR A 72 -0.90 12.14 0.59
C THR A 72 -0.42 11.78 -0.82
N LYS A 73 -1.18 12.12 -1.87
CA LYS A 73 -0.75 11.89 -3.26
C LYS A 73 0.22 12.95 -3.79
N SER A 74 0.12 14.19 -3.31
CA SER A 74 0.90 15.31 -3.86
C SER A 74 2.42 15.10 -3.81
N TRP A 75 2.96 14.42 -2.79
CA TRP A 75 4.41 14.17 -2.72
C TRP A 75 4.87 13.10 -3.72
N VAL A 76 4.00 12.15 -4.07
CA VAL A 76 4.27 11.17 -5.12
C VAL A 76 4.19 11.83 -6.49
N GLU A 77 3.22 12.72 -6.69
CA GLU A 77 3.09 13.54 -7.89
C GLU A 77 4.36 14.39 -8.10
N ALA A 78 4.83 15.07 -7.05
CA ALA A 78 6.08 15.83 -7.10
C ALA A 78 7.30 14.96 -7.42
N LEU A 79 7.41 13.77 -6.82
CA LEU A 79 8.47 12.81 -7.13
C LEU A 79 8.43 12.37 -8.60
N ASN A 80 7.25 11.98 -9.10
CA ASN A 80 7.08 11.47 -10.46
C ASN A 80 7.31 12.55 -11.51
N GLU A 81 6.81 13.75 -11.26
CA GLU A 81 7.04 14.89 -12.12
C GLU A 81 8.52 15.29 -12.15
N GLY A 82 9.16 15.31 -10.98
CA GLY A 82 10.59 15.53 -10.85
C GLY A 82 11.42 14.51 -11.63
N LEU A 83 11.15 13.22 -11.46
CA LEU A 83 11.82 12.14 -12.19
C LEU A 83 11.65 12.30 -13.72
N ARG A 84 10.44 12.66 -14.16
CA ARG A 84 10.12 12.84 -15.58
C ARG A 84 10.82 14.04 -16.20
N THR A 85 10.80 15.19 -15.53
CA THR A 85 11.34 16.46 -16.04
C THR A 85 12.86 16.47 -16.06
N THR A 86 13.49 15.94 -15.01
CA THR A 86 14.95 15.82 -14.89
C THR A 86 15.52 14.59 -15.63
N GLN A 87 14.65 13.68 -16.07
CA GLN A 87 15.01 12.37 -16.61
C GLN A 87 15.87 11.52 -15.65
N HIS A 88 15.80 11.78 -14.34
CA HIS A 88 16.49 10.99 -13.35
C HIS A 88 16.03 9.53 -13.37
N SER A 89 17.00 8.62 -13.41
CA SER A 89 16.82 7.24 -13.00
C SER A 89 16.55 7.15 -11.50
N PHE A 90 15.98 6.03 -11.04
CA PHE A 90 15.78 5.79 -9.60
C PHE A 90 17.09 5.76 -8.81
N SER A 91 18.21 5.39 -9.45
CA SER A 91 19.55 5.42 -8.85
C SER A 91 20.08 6.84 -8.68
N GLU A 92 19.86 7.72 -9.64
CA GLU A 92 20.27 9.12 -9.55
C GLU A 92 19.45 9.86 -8.49
N ALA A 93 18.13 9.68 -8.51
CA ALA A 93 17.25 10.25 -7.48
C ALA A 93 17.63 9.78 -6.06
N LEU A 94 18.02 8.50 -5.91
CA LEU A 94 18.55 7.98 -4.65
C LEU A 94 19.81 8.73 -4.21
N ALA A 95 20.80 8.86 -5.11
CA ALA A 95 22.07 9.51 -4.81
C ALA A 95 21.85 10.97 -4.38
N GLU A 96 20.99 11.70 -5.08
CA GLU A 96 20.67 13.10 -4.74
C GLU A 96 19.92 13.22 -3.41
N LEU A 97 18.96 12.33 -3.13
CA LEU A 97 18.29 12.31 -1.82
C LEU A 97 19.25 11.99 -0.67
N GLN A 98 20.24 11.12 -0.90
CA GLN A 98 21.28 10.81 0.08
C GLN A 98 22.19 12.02 0.33
N LYS A 99 22.55 12.80 -0.70
CA LYS A 99 23.26 14.09 -0.54
C LYS A 99 22.45 15.09 0.30
N LEU A 100 21.12 15.05 0.19
CA LEU A 100 20.18 15.81 1.04
C LEU A 100 19.94 15.19 2.43
N GLY A 101 20.71 14.17 2.80
CA GLY A 101 20.69 13.52 4.13
C GLY A 101 19.60 12.46 4.31
N SER A 102 19.07 11.88 3.23
CA SER A 102 18.18 10.72 3.33
C SER A 102 18.95 9.45 3.71
N ASN A 103 18.35 8.60 4.54
CA ASN A 103 18.96 7.35 5.02
C ASN A 103 18.53 6.11 4.21
N ILE A 104 17.73 6.30 3.16
CA ILE A 104 17.32 5.19 2.28
C ILE A 104 18.54 4.54 1.63
N LYS A 105 18.49 3.22 1.44
CA LYS A 105 19.65 2.42 1.03
C LYS A 105 19.59 1.92 -0.40
N THR A 106 18.40 1.89 -1.01
CA THR A 106 18.19 1.22 -2.30
C THR A 106 17.30 2.05 -3.21
N SER A 107 17.55 1.98 -4.51
CA SER A 107 16.73 2.65 -5.54
C SER A 107 15.35 2.02 -5.66
N ALA A 108 15.20 0.76 -5.24
CA ALA A 108 13.91 0.09 -5.10
C ALA A 108 12.95 0.85 -4.17
N THR A 109 13.47 1.58 -3.16
CA THR A 109 12.65 2.44 -2.31
C THR A 109 12.01 3.57 -3.12
N ILE A 110 12.76 4.21 -4.02
CA ILE A 110 12.25 5.27 -4.90
C ILE A 110 11.22 4.70 -5.88
N TYR A 111 11.49 3.51 -6.45
CA TYR A 111 10.52 2.80 -7.28
C TYR A 111 9.21 2.53 -6.53
N ASN A 112 9.27 2.03 -5.30
CA ASN A 112 8.06 1.77 -4.52
C ASN A 112 7.28 3.05 -4.21
N TRP A 113 7.98 4.17 -4.01
CA TRP A 113 7.37 5.48 -3.82
C TRP A 113 6.67 5.98 -5.08
N SER A 114 7.36 5.93 -6.24
CA SER A 114 6.81 6.39 -7.52
C SER A 114 5.58 5.60 -7.98
N ARG A 115 5.48 4.34 -7.55
CA ARG A 115 4.39 3.42 -7.89
C ARG A 115 3.26 3.39 -6.86
N GLU A 116 3.24 4.29 -5.88
CA GLU A 116 2.24 4.32 -4.80
C GLU A 116 2.13 2.98 -4.04
N LEU A 117 3.21 2.20 -3.98
CA LEU A 117 3.24 0.93 -3.22
C LEU A 117 3.38 1.15 -1.71
N VAL A 118 3.53 2.41 -1.29
CA VAL A 118 3.51 2.83 0.11
C VAL A 118 2.72 4.13 0.23
N ILE A 119 2.08 4.33 1.39
CA ILE A 119 1.34 5.58 1.69
C ILE A 119 2.29 6.80 1.85
N GLY A 120 3.55 6.54 2.19
CA GLY A 120 4.55 7.59 2.43
C GLY A 120 5.93 7.01 2.72
N PRO A 121 6.97 7.84 2.83
CA PRO A 121 8.31 7.45 3.28
C PRO A 121 8.38 7.26 4.80
N GLN A 122 9.11 6.24 5.27
CA GLN A 122 9.20 5.97 6.71
C GLN A 122 9.74 7.17 7.48
N ASN A 123 10.81 7.79 6.96
CA ASN A 123 11.26 9.10 7.40
C ASN A 123 10.48 10.19 6.64
N LEU A 124 9.56 10.86 7.33
CA LEU A 124 8.73 11.90 6.73
C LEU A 124 9.52 13.13 6.24
N GLN A 125 10.77 13.32 6.70
CA GLN A 125 11.65 14.34 6.16
C GLN A 125 12.03 14.07 4.70
N ASP A 126 11.92 12.82 4.22
CA ASP A 126 12.15 12.51 2.80
C ASP A 126 11.13 13.20 1.89
N ILE A 127 9.92 13.51 2.37
CA ILE A 127 8.96 14.33 1.62
C ILE A 127 9.54 15.74 1.37
N VAL A 128 10.15 16.35 2.39
CA VAL A 128 10.79 17.67 2.25
C VAL A 128 12.00 17.58 1.33
N ARG A 129 12.80 16.51 1.43
CA ARG A 129 13.95 16.30 0.55
C ARG A 129 13.54 16.15 -0.90
N ILE A 130 12.44 15.45 -1.19
CA ILE A 130 11.86 15.37 -2.54
C ILE A 130 11.46 16.77 -3.03
N GLY A 131 10.76 17.55 -2.19
CA GLY A 131 10.40 18.92 -2.54
C GLY A 131 11.60 19.83 -2.81
N LYS A 132 12.72 19.63 -2.11
CA LYS A 132 13.98 20.36 -2.38
C LYS A 132 14.70 19.87 -3.62
N LEU A 133 14.74 18.56 -3.85
CA LEU A 133 15.43 17.95 -4.98
C LEU A 133 14.86 18.45 -6.32
N TYR A 134 13.54 18.57 -6.41
CA TYR A 134 12.84 18.96 -7.64
C TYR A 134 12.25 20.37 -7.59
N ASP A 135 12.68 21.17 -6.62
CA ASP A 135 12.20 22.54 -6.39
C ASP A 135 10.66 22.70 -6.37
N ASP A 136 9.96 21.73 -5.78
CA ASP A 136 8.51 21.77 -5.66
C ASP A 136 8.10 22.69 -4.50
N GLU A 137 7.70 23.92 -4.84
CA GLU A 137 7.26 24.92 -3.86
C GLU A 137 6.09 24.47 -3.01
N TYR A 138 5.15 23.70 -3.58
CA TYR A 138 3.95 23.26 -2.86
C TYR A 138 4.34 22.31 -1.72
N ILE A 139 5.19 21.33 -2.00
CA ILE A 139 5.71 20.39 -1.00
C ILE A 139 6.49 21.14 0.08
N GLN A 140 7.38 22.05 -0.33
CA GLN A 140 8.18 22.84 0.61
C GLN A 140 7.30 23.68 1.55
N LYS A 141 6.26 24.35 1.02
CA LYS A 141 5.33 25.20 1.80
C LYS A 141 4.33 24.40 2.64
N GLN A 142 3.82 23.29 2.13
CA GLN A 142 2.74 22.51 2.77
C GLN A 142 3.22 21.26 3.52
N PHE A 143 4.53 21.05 3.66
CA PHE A 143 5.11 19.82 4.21
C PHE A 143 4.46 19.35 5.53
N ARG A 144 4.17 20.28 6.46
CA ARG A 144 3.56 19.93 7.76
C ARG A 144 2.16 19.32 7.59
N LYS A 145 1.36 19.87 6.67
CA LYS A 145 0.02 19.35 6.39
C LYS A 145 0.10 18.01 5.67
N ILE A 146 1.00 17.88 4.69
CA ILE A 146 1.24 16.63 3.96
C ILE A 146 1.65 15.51 4.91
N THR A 147 2.67 15.74 5.73
CA THR A 147 3.16 14.74 6.70
C THR A 147 2.10 14.36 7.74
N THR A 148 1.24 15.30 8.14
CA THR A 148 0.09 15.03 9.02
C THR A 148 -0.92 14.12 8.33
N SER A 149 -1.27 14.41 7.07
CA SER A 149 -2.18 13.60 6.28
C SER A 149 -1.62 12.20 6.02
N VAL A 150 -0.34 12.07 5.68
CA VAL A 150 0.35 10.78 5.51
C VAL A 150 0.29 9.95 6.80
N LYS A 151 0.55 10.56 7.97
CA LYS A 151 0.42 9.86 9.27
C LYS A 151 -1.02 9.38 9.51
N LYS A 152 -2.01 10.22 9.22
CA LYS A 152 -3.43 9.89 9.40
C LYS A 152 -3.83 8.72 8.50
N VAL A 153 -3.52 8.78 7.20
CA VAL A 153 -3.83 7.70 6.24
C VAL A 153 -3.11 6.41 6.63
N ARG A 154 -1.84 6.47 7.04
CA ARG A 154 -1.09 5.30 7.56
C ARG A 154 -1.75 4.65 8.77
N ARG A 155 -2.24 5.45 9.71
CA ARG A 155 -2.93 4.95 10.90
C ARG A 155 -4.17 4.16 10.50
N ILE A 156 -4.98 4.72 9.58
CA ILE A 156 -6.18 4.06 9.08
C ILE A 156 -5.82 2.79 8.34
N HIS A 157 -4.83 2.83 7.44
CA HIS A 157 -4.33 1.65 6.75
C HIS A 157 -3.86 0.55 7.70
N SER A 158 -3.14 0.88 8.78
CA SER A 158 -2.73 -0.11 9.78
C SER A 158 -3.92 -0.77 10.48
N VAL A 159 -4.97 0.00 10.76
CA VAL A 159 -6.23 -0.54 11.30
C VAL A 159 -6.88 -1.46 10.27
N VAL A 160 -7.03 -0.99 9.02
CA VAL A 160 -7.60 -1.76 7.91
C VAL A 160 -6.88 -3.08 7.72
N ARG A 161 -5.56 -3.05 7.59
CA ARG A 161 -4.72 -4.24 7.42
C ARG A 161 -4.98 -5.27 8.51
N LYS A 162 -4.90 -4.86 9.78
CA LYS A 162 -5.14 -5.76 10.93
C LYS A 162 -6.57 -6.29 10.98
N GLY A 163 -7.55 -5.50 10.54
CA GLY A 163 -8.94 -5.94 10.47
C GLY A 163 -9.15 -6.96 9.36
N LEU A 164 -8.66 -6.68 8.15
CA LEU A 164 -8.71 -7.60 7.02
C LEU A 164 -7.97 -8.90 7.32
N GLU A 165 -6.77 -8.84 7.91
CA GLU A 165 -6.02 -10.01 8.36
C GLU A 165 -6.88 -10.93 9.22
N ARG A 166 -7.59 -10.37 10.20
CA ARG A 166 -8.50 -11.14 11.06
C ARG A 166 -9.68 -11.68 10.27
N THR A 167 -10.37 -10.84 9.50
CA THR A 167 -11.56 -11.25 8.76
C THR A 167 -11.26 -12.35 7.76
N LEU A 168 -10.18 -12.22 6.99
CA LEU A 168 -9.74 -13.22 6.01
C LEU A 168 -9.27 -14.50 6.70
N ALA A 169 -8.50 -14.40 7.80
CA ALA A 169 -8.09 -15.58 8.54
C ALA A 169 -9.30 -16.36 9.07
N ARG A 170 -10.33 -15.68 9.60
CA ARG A 170 -11.58 -16.36 10.02
C ARG A 170 -12.30 -17.01 8.83
N ARG A 171 -12.41 -16.29 7.72
CA ARG A 171 -13.14 -16.74 6.52
C ARG A 171 -12.51 -17.99 5.90
N TYR A 172 -11.19 -18.04 5.81
CA TYR A 172 -10.49 -19.09 5.06
C TYR A 172 -9.82 -20.16 5.94
N PHE A 173 -9.54 -19.88 7.22
CA PHE A 173 -8.90 -20.82 8.14
C PHE A 173 -9.74 -21.15 9.38
N GLY A 174 -11.00 -20.71 9.43
CA GLY A 174 -11.94 -21.10 10.49
C GLY A 174 -11.62 -20.56 11.88
N TYR A 175 -10.78 -19.52 12.01
CA TYR A 175 -10.48 -18.94 13.32
C TYR A 175 -11.74 -18.39 14.01
N SER A 176 -11.89 -18.65 15.31
CA SER A 176 -13.02 -18.17 16.10
C SER A 176 -12.87 -16.69 16.49
N GLY A 177 -13.90 -15.87 16.27
CA GLY A 177 -13.98 -14.54 16.88
C GLY A 177 -15.21 -13.74 16.43
N LYS A 178 -15.64 -12.79 17.25
CA LYS A 178 -16.81 -11.94 16.97
C LYS A 178 -16.57 -11.04 15.77
N GLU A 179 -17.49 -11.05 14.81
CA GLU A 179 -17.52 -10.13 13.68
C GLU A 179 -17.67 -8.68 14.18
N LYS A 180 -16.92 -7.76 13.58
CA LYS A 180 -17.00 -6.34 13.94
C LYS A 180 -17.82 -5.63 12.86
N THR A 181 -19.02 -5.20 13.21
CA THR A 181 -19.87 -4.33 12.38
C THR A 181 -19.59 -2.84 12.62
N SER A 182 -18.58 -2.52 13.44
CA SER A 182 -18.23 -1.13 13.77
C SER A 182 -17.45 -0.48 12.61
N PRO A 183 -17.65 0.82 12.36
CA PRO A 183 -16.88 1.54 11.35
C PRO A 183 -15.37 1.44 11.60
N VAL A 184 -14.59 1.41 10.52
CA VAL A 184 -13.12 1.32 10.56
C VAL A 184 -12.53 2.52 11.29
N VAL A 185 -13.15 3.69 11.11
CA VAL A 185 -12.80 4.93 11.79
C VAL A 185 -14.06 5.50 12.43
N ALA A 186 -14.00 5.77 13.74
CA ALA A 186 -15.09 6.41 14.45
C ALA A 186 -15.45 7.75 13.77
N ASN A 187 -16.74 8.00 13.61
CA ASN A 187 -17.27 9.19 12.92
C ASN A 187 -16.86 9.28 11.44
N MET A 188 -16.66 8.15 10.76
CA MET A 188 -16.56 8.08 9.29
C MET A 188 -17.58 7.08 8.74
N ASN A 189 -18.05 7.31 7.51
CA ASN A 189 -18.96 6.40 6.82
C ASN A 189 -18.13 5.37 6.05
N ILE A 190 -17.18 4.74 6.75
CA ILE A 190 -16.22 3.78 6.20
C ILE A 190 -16.32 2.53 7.07
N TYR A 191 -16.86 1.47 6.47
CA TYR A 191 -17.18 0.22 7.13
C TYR A 191 -16.23 -0.90 6.69
N TRP A 192 -16.26 -2.05 7.37
CA TRP A 192 -15.37 -3.16 7.03
C TRP A 192 -15.73 -3.80 5.69
N GLU A 193 -17.02 -3.79 5.38
CA GLU A 193 -17.65 -4.27 4.17
C GLU A 193 -17.08 -3.56 2.93
N ASP A 194 -16.82 -2.25 3.02
CA ASP A 194 -16.18 -1.45 1.96
C ASP A 194 -14.81 -2.00 1.52
N PHE A 195 -14.13 -2.75 2.40
CA PHE A 195 -12.87 -3.40 2.11
C PHE A 195 -13.05 -4.88 1.78
N VAL A 196 -13.80 -5.62 2.60
CA VAL A 196 -13.92 -7.08 2.49
C VAL A 196 -14.53 -7.50 1.17
N GLU A 197 -15.52 -6.77 0.65
CA GLU A 197 -16.14 -7.06 -0.65
C GLU A 197 -15.19 -6.85 -1.83
N ARG A 198 -14.15 -6.04 -1.64
CA ARG A 198 -13.11 -5.74 -2.63
C ARG A 198 -11.90 -6.66 -2.51
N VAL A 199 -11.91 -7.62 -1.58
CA VAL A 199 -10.84 -8.61 -1.43
C VAL A 199 -11.38 -10.00 -1.73
N SER A 200 -10.80 -10.64 -2.75
CA SER A 200 -10.95 -12.08 -2.98
C SER A 200 -9.63 -12.79 -2.67
N ALA A 201 -9.70 -14.07 -2.33
CA ALA A 201 -8.52 -14.89 -2.10
C ALA A 201 -8.54 -16.13 -2.99
N LYS A 202 -7.36 -16.57 -3.39
CA LYS A 202 -7.17 -17.69 -4.29
C LYS A 202 -6.07 -18.61 -3.73
N THR A 203 -6.37 -19.90 -3.62
CA THR A 203 -5.48 -20.93 -3.06
C THR A 203 -4.36 -21.32 -4.02
N THR A 204 -3.11 -21.25 -3.57
CA THR A 204 -2.00 -21.76 -4.37
C THR A 204 -2.07 -23.29 -4.41
N THR A 205 -2.00 -23.88 -5.61
CA THR A 205 -1.77 -25.32 -5.74
C THR A 205 -0.29 -25.58 -6.00
N PRO A 206 0.23 -26.71 -5.49
CA PRO A 206 1.54 -27.20 -5.87
C PRO A 206 1.63 -27.32 -7.40
N ARG A 207 2.79 -26.96 -7.96
CA ARG A 207 3.14 -27.31 -9.34
C ARG A 207 3.40 -28.81 -9.46
#